data_AF-A0A7Z0EGN1-F1
#
_entry.id   AF-A0A7Z0EGN1-F1
#
_cell.length_a   1.000
_cell.length_b   1.000
_cell.length_c   1.000
_cell.angle_alpha   90.00
_cell.angle_beta   90.00
_cell.angle_gamma   90.00
#
_symmetry.space_group_name_H-M   'P 1'
#
loop_
_entity.id
_entity.type
_entity.pdbx_description
1 polymer ?
#
loop_
_entity_poly.entity_id
_entity_poly.type
_entity_poly.pdbx_seq_one_letter_code
_entity_poly.pdbx_strand_id
1 'polypeptide(L)'
;MDSGMGHFYWNLVFTNSSNEPCSLDGIPSVVMAAASTGAPLGNAADPAAAPGAGSVPLAPGASAYSLLSFTAGGVYLCTAPVDALLVTAPNSDAVPAVVPAPNPIEGCDDTEHTLFTVGSLLAVPVTF
;
A
#
# COMPACT_ATOMS: atom_id res chain seq x y z
N MET A 1 5.77 11.52 23.48
CA MET A 1 5.20 10.78 22.35
C MET A 1 4.15 11.70 21.75
N ASP A 2 4.49 12.36 20.65
CA ASP A 2 3.57 13.28 19.99
C ASP A 2 2.66 12.41 19.11
N SER A 3 1.42 12.21 19.56
CA SER A 3 0.40 11.49 18.80
C SER A 3 -0.02 12.37 17.62
N GLY A 4 0.84 12.40 16.59
CA GLY A 4 0.60 13.16 15.39
C GLY A 4 -0.65 12.63 14.68
N MET A 5 -1.75 13.37 14.79
CA MET A 5 -2.87 13.25 13.86
C MET A 5 -2.37 13.63 12.47
N GLY A 6 -1.80 12.67 11.77
CA GLY A 6 -1.24 12.82 10.43
C GLY A 6 -1.98 11.93 9.45
N HIS A 7 -2.38 12.51 8.34
CA HIS A 7 -2.70 11.75 7.13
C HIS A 7 -1.49 11.81 6.21
N PHE A 8 -1.07 10.65 5.72
CA PHE A 8 0.09 10.54 4.82
C PHE A 8 -0.34 9.90 3.52
N TYR A 9 0.26 10.35 2.43
CA TYR A 9 0.01 9.84 1.10
C TYR A 9 1.31 9.35 0.49
N TRP A 10 1.32 8.12 -0.01
CA TRP A 10 2.46 7.49 -0.66
C TRP A 10 2.06 6.96 -2.02
N ASN A 11 2.94 7.10 -3.01
CA ASN A 11 2.78 6.40 -4.27
C ASN A 11 3.55 5.08 -4.21
N LEU A 12 2.83 3.96 -4.26
CA LEU A 12 3.41 2.65 -4.50
C LEU A 12 3.81 2.54 -5.96
N VAL A 13 5.05 2.14 -6.23
CA VAL A 13 5.61 2.04 -7.58
C VAL A 13 5.71 0.58 -7.99
N PHE A 14 4.99 0.21 -9.03
CA PHE A 14 4.99 -1.14 -9.61
C PHE A 14 5.76 -1.13 -10.91
N THR A 15 6.98 -1.66 -10.91
CA THR A 15 7.84 -1.67 -12.11
C THR A 15 7.81 -3.02 -12.79
N ASN A 16 7.59 -3.05 -14.11
CA ASN A 16 7.76 -4.24 -14.92
C ASN A 16 9.27 -4.56 -15.04
N SER A 17 9.74 -5.51 -14.23
CA SER A 17 11.13 -5.99 -14.25
C SER A 17 11.39 -7.11 -15.26
N SER A 18 10.35 -7.55 -15.99
CA SER A 18 10.50 -8.56 -17.03
C SER A 18 11.00 -7.94 -18.34
N ASN A 19 11.39 -8.80 -19.28
CA ASN A 19 11.79 -8.39 -20.63
C ASN A 19 10.61 -8.36 -21.62
N GLU A 20 9.38 -8.60 -21.16
CA GLU A 20 8.18 -8.63 -21.99
C GLU A 20 7.17 -7.55 -21.56
N PRO A 21 6.40 -6.97 -22.50
CA PRO A 21 5.32 -6.06 -22.13
C PRO A 21 4.24 -6.81 -21.34
N CYS A 22 3.76 -6.20 -20.26
CA CYS A 22 2.63 -6.69 -19.47
C CYS A 22 1.59 -5.60 -19.27
N SER A 23 0.45 -5.95 -18.69
CA SER A 23 -0.59 -4.99 -18.32
C SER A 23 -1.00 -5.24 -16.89
N LEU A 24 -1.21 -4.16 -16.13
CA LEU A 24 -1.60 -4.23 -14.74
C LEU A 24 -2.92 -3.47 -14.55
N ASP A 25 -3.93 -4.13 -14.01
CA ASP A 25 -5.25 -3.57 -13.77
C ASP A 25 -5.76 -3.96 -12.38
N GLY A 26 -6.60 -3.11 -11.79
CA GLY A 26 -7.19 -3.35 -10.47
C GLY A 26 -6.52 -2.57 -9.34
N ILE A 27 -6.78 -3.04 -8.11
CA ILE A 27 -6.32 -2.42 -6.87
C ILE A 27 -5.37 -3.40 -6.16
N PRO A 28 -4.12 -3.01 -5.89
CA PRO A 28 -3.19 -3.87 -5.16
C PRO A 28 -3.67 -4.10 -3.74
N SER A 29 -3.34 -5.26 -3.18
CA SER A 29 -3.54 -5.53 -1.76
C SER A 29 -2.34 -5.04 -0.97
N VAL A 30 -2.59 -4.34 0.13
CA VAL A 30 -1.55 -3.80 1.02
C VAL A 30 -1.91 -4.17 2.45
N VAL A 31 -0.98 -4.78 3.18
CA VAL A 31 -1.15 -5.11 4.60
C VAL A 31 0.05 -4.57 5.37
N MET A 32 -0.14 -4.09 6.60
CA MET A 32 0.99 -3.70 7.44
C MET A 32 1.81 -4.92 7.84
N ALA A 33 3.12 -4.75 8.01
CA ALA A 33 3.98 -5.76 8.61
C ALA A 33 4.42 -5.28 10.01
N ALA A 34 4.25 -6.14 11.02
CA ALA A 34 4.73 -5.86 12.37
C ALA A 34 6.26 -5.79 12.39
N ALA A 35 6.85 -4.71 12.91
CA ALA A 35 8.30 -4.50 12.90
C ALA A 35 9.09 -5.60 13.66
N SER A 36 8.45 -6.25 14.64
CA SER A 36 9.08 -7.29 15.46
C SER A 36 9.17 -8.66 14.77
N THR A 37 8.27 -8.97 13.83
CA THR A 37 8.13 -10.31 13.24
C THR A 37 8.09 -10.33 11.72
N GLY A 38 7.80 -9.19 11.07
CA GLY A 38 7.47 -9.09 9.65
C GLY A 38 6.12 -9.71 9.29
N ALA A 39 5.34 -10.17 10.27
CA ALA A 39 4.05 -10.78 10.03
C ALA A 39 2.97 -9.73 9.69
N PRO A 40 1.91 -10.11 8.94
CA PRO A 40 0.76 -9.25 8.71
C PRO A 40 0.20 -8.70 10.03
N LEU A 41 -0.04 -7.40 10.07
CA LEU A 41 -0.59 -6.68 11.21
C LEU A 41 -1.91 -6.01 10.80
N GLY A 42 -2.99 -6.34 11.52
CA GLY A 42 -4.32 -5.79 11.29
C GLY A 42 -4.92 -6.14 9.92
N ASN A 43 -5.83 -5.30 9.44
CA ASN A 43 -6.53 -5.49 8.17
C ASN A 43 -5.67 -5.11 6.95
N ALA A 44 -6.03 -5.69 5.81
CA ALA A 44 -5.62 -5.16 4.51
C ALA A 44 -6.23 -3.77 4.27
N ALA A 45 -5.57 -2.96 3.45
CA ALA A 45 -6.01 -1.65 3.06
C ALA A 45 -7.38 -1.72 2.35
N ASP A 46 -8.26 -0.79 2.69
CA ASP A 46 -9.55 -0.66 2.03
C ASP A 46 -9.36 -0.13 0.60
N PRO A 47 -10.14 -0.61 -0.37
CA PRO A 47 -10.11 -0.06 -1.71
C PRO A 47 -10.64 1.39 -1.68
N ALA A 48 -9.85 2.32 -2.22
CA ALA A 48 -10.31 3.69 -2.39
C ALA A 48 -11.50 3.72 -3.37
N ALA A 49 -12.49 4.59 -3.08
CA ALA A 49 -13.55 4.93 -4.01
C ALA A 49 -12.98 5.82 -5.15
N ALA A 50 -12.09 5.26 -5.96
CA ALA A 50 -11.49 5.94 -7.12
C ALA A 50 -12.08 5.37 -8.42
N PRO A 51 -12.22 6.19 -9.49
CA PRO A 51 -12.72 5.70 -10.77
C PRO A 51 -11.82 4.57 -11.27
N GLY A 52 -12.46 3.55 -11.86
CA GLY A 52 -11.78 2.36 -12.37
C GLY A 52 -10.65 2.77 -13.30
N ALA A 53 -9.42 2.73 -12.79
CA ALA A 53 -8.27 2.91 -13.64
C ALA A 53 -8.24 1.68 -14.53
N GLY A 54 -8.38 1.92 -15.84
CA GLY A 54 -8.30 0.87 -16.84
C GLY A 54 -6.93 0.20 -16.79
N SER A 55 -6.80 -0.90 -17.53
CA SER A 55 -5.54 -1.63 -17.63
C SER A 55 -4.39 -0.71 -18.03
N VAL A 56 -3.33 -0.68 -17.21
CA VAL A 56 -2.12 0.10 -17.44
C VAL A 56 -1.11 -0.78 -18.18
N PRO A 57 -0.83 -0.50 -19.47
CA PRO A 57 0.22 -1.23 -20.19
C PRO A 57 1.60 -0.79 -19.69
N LEU A 58 2.45 -1.76 -19.38
CA LEU A 58 3.80 -1.59 -18.89
C LEU A 58 4.79 -2.28 -19.83
N ALA A 59 5.56 -1.47 -20.57
CA ALA A 59 6.74 -1.96 -21.27
C ALA A 59 7.80 -2.44 -20.25
N PRO A 60 8.79 -3.25 -20.68
CA PRO A 60 9.96 -3.57 -19.85
C PRO A 60 10.60 -2.31 -19.25
N GLY A 61 10.73 -2.26 -17.93
CA GLY A 61 11.25 -1.11 -17.18
C GLY A 61 10.25 0.03 -16.91
N ALA A 62 9.03 -0.03 -17.44
CA ALA A 62 7.99 0.96 -17.14
C ALA A 62 7.34 0.72 -15.76
N SER A 63 6.73 1.75 -15.19
CA SER A 63 6.11 1.71 -13.86
C SER A 63 4.65 2.18 -13.86
N ALA A 64 3.82 1.54 -13.03
CA ALA A 64 2.51 2.00 -12.62
C ALA A 64 2.54 2.48 -11.17
N TYR A 65 1.58 3.31 -10.80
CA TYR A 65 1.53 3.97 -9.49
C TYR A 65 0.17 3.74 -8.82
N SER A 66 0.16 3.36 -7.56
CA SER A 66 -1.06 3.30 -6.75
C SER A 66 -0.92 4.23 -5.55
N LEU A 67 -1.93 5.06 -5.31
CA LEU A 67 -1.94 5.96 -4.17
C LEU A 67 -2.35 5.19 -2.91
N LEU A 68 -1.47 5.14 -1.93
CA LEU A 68 -1.72 4.62 -0.60
C LEU A 68 -1.93 5.80 0.35
N SER A 69 -3.08 5.84 1.00
CA SER A 69 -3.42 6.83 2.01
C SER A 69 -3.36 6.16 3.37
N PHE A 70 -2.64 6.75 4.31
CA PHE A 70 -2.53 6.32 5.69
C PHE A 70 -3.23 7.32 6.60
N THR A 71 -4.05 6.82 7.50
CA THR A 71 -4.61 7.58 8.61
C THR A 71 -3.94 7.10 9.89
N ALA A 72 -3.25 8.00 10.60
CA ALA A 72 -2.51 7.65 11.80
C ALA A 72 -3.38 6.93 12.86
N GLY A 73 -2.89 5.78 13.34
CA GLY A 73 -3.54 4.96 14.36
C GLY A 73 -3.68 5.63 15.74
N GLY A 74 -3.04 6.80 15.95
CA GLY A 74 -3.19 7.60 17.18
C GLY A 74 -4.62 8.06 17.46
N VAL A 75 -5.50 8.06 16.45
CA VAL A 75 -6.95 8.27 16.61
C VAL A 75 -7.60 7.11 17.39
N TYR A 76 -7.02 5.91 17.31
CA TYR A 76 -7.57 4.65 17.84
C TYR A 76 -6.71 4.04 18.97
N LEU A 77 -5.72 4.77 19.51
CA LEU A 77 -4.76 4.28 20.51
C LEU A 77 -3.92 3.07 20.03
N CYS A 78 -3.77 2.91 18.73
CA CYS A 78 -2.98 1.85 18.15
C CYS A 78 -1.48 2.18 18.24
N THR A 79 -0.71 1.31 18.90
CA THR A 79 0.73 1.53 19.19
C THR A 79 1.63 0.42 18.67
N ALA A 80 1.13 -0.47 17.80
CA ALA A 80 1.95 -1.56 17.29
C ALA A 80 2.94 -1.00 16.25
N PRO A 81 4.26 -1.18 16.43
CA PRO A 81 5.24 -0.59 15.53
C PRO A 81 5.23 -1.28 14.16
N VAL A 82 5.22 -0.48 13.10
CA VAL A 82 5.25 -0.91 11.71
C VAL A 82 6.39 -0.19 10.98
N ASP A 83 7.23 -0.97 10.32
CA ASP A 83 8.37 -0.49 9.53
C ASP A 83 8.32 -0.95 8.06
N ALA A 84 7.36 -1.82 7.71
CA ALA A 84 7.19 -2.33 6.36
C ALA A 84 5.72 -2.63 6.03
N LEU A 85 5.47 -2.78 4.74
CA LEU A 85 4.19 -3.10 4.13
C LEU A 85 4.35 -4.36 3.28
N LEU A 86 3.37 -5.25 3.33
CA LEU A 86 3.25 -6.40 2.46
C LEU A 86 2.35 -5.99 1.30
N VAL A 87 2.93 -5.88 0.10
CA VAL A 87 2.24 -5.39 -1.10
C VAL A 87 2.13 -6.52 -2.12
N THR A 88 0.90 -6.84 -2.52
CA THR A 88 0.61 -7.81 -3.58
C THR A 88 0.01 -7.08 -4.77
N ALA A 89 0.60 -7.30 -5.95
CA ALA A 89 0.07 -6.77 -7.20
C ALA A 89 -1.38 -7.28 -7.44
N PRO A 90 -2.26 -6.48 -8.07
CA PRO A 90 -3.60 -6.93 -8.35
C PRO A 90 -3.59 -8.12 -9.32
N ASN A 91 -4.60 -8.98 -9.20
CA ASN A 91 -4.76 -10.18 -10.02
C ASN A 91 -3.53 -11.10 -10.04
N SER A 92 -2.73 -11.07 -8.96
CA SER A 92 -1.51 -11.87 -8.82
C SER A 92 -1.60 -12.76 -7.58
N ASP A 93 -1.29 -14.04 -7.74
CA ASP A 93 -1.08 -14.99 -6.64
C ASP A 93 0.38 -15.00 -6.16
N ALA A 94 1.16 -13.98 -6.52
CA ALA A 94 2.55 -13.87 -6.12
C ALA A 94 2.69 -13.65 -4.61
N VAL A 95 3.85 -14.07 -4.08
CA VAL A 95 4.25 -13.75 -2.71
C VAL A 95 4.27 -12.22 -2.54
N PRO A 96 3.69 -11.65 -1.46
CA PRO A 96 3.72 -10.22 -1.21
C PRO A 96 5.15 -9.69 -1.17
N ALA A 97 5.38 -8.56 -1.83
CA ALA A 97 6.63 -7.83 -1.73
C ALA A 97 6.69 -7.07 -0.39
N VAL A 98 7.83 -7.13 0.29
CA VAL A 98 8.07 -6.34 1.50
C VAL A 98 8.59 -4.97 1.08
N VAL A 99 7.78 -3.94 1.30
CA VAL A 99 8.11 -2.54 0.98
C VAL A 99 8.35 -1.80 2.29
N PRO A 100 9.55 -1.22 2.53
CA PRO A 100 9.79 -0.47 3.74
C PRO A 100 8.89 0.77 3.80
N ALA A 101 8.31 1.03 4.97
CA ALA A 101 7.61 2.27 5.22
C ALA A 101 8.63 3.41 5.21
N PRO A 102 8.36 4.55 4.53
CA PRO A 102 9.31 5.64 4.44
C PRO A 102 9.62 6.29 5.80
N ASN A 103 8.70 6.15 6.76
CA ASN A 103 8.88 6.53 8.15
C ASN A 103 8.28 5.45 9.05
N PRO A 104 8.77 5.27 10.30
CA PRO A 104 8.12 4.42 11.28
C PRO A 104 6.69 4.91 11.54
N ILE A 105 5.73 4.00 11.51
CA ILE A 105 4.32 4.29 11.81
C ILE A 105 3.81 3.34 12.89
N GLU A 106 2.68 3.72 13.48
CA GLU A 106 1.96 2.88 14.44
C GLU A 106 0.70 2.33 13.77
N GLY A 107 0.56 1.00 13.81
CA GLY A 107 -0.56 0.25 13.30
C GLY A 107 -1.43 -0.33 14.41
N CYS A 108 -2.62 -0.77 14.05
CA CYS A 108 -3.53 -1.53 14.91
C CYS A 108 -3.28 -3.03 14.72
N ASP A 109 -3.24 -3.79 15.81
CA ASP A 109 -3.16 -5.26 15.79
C ASP A 109 -4.56 -5.93 15.73
N ASP A 110 -5.62 -5.13 15.62
CA ASP A 110 -6.99 -5.58 15.43
C ASP A 110 -7.45 -5.53 13.97
N THR A 111 -8.59 -6.19 13.72
CA THR A 111 -9.27 -6.23 12.41
C THR A 111 -10.51 -5.35 12.38
N GLU A 112 -10.69 -4.45 13.35
CA GLU A 112 -11.83 -3.52 13.40
C GLU A 112 -11.47 -2.17 12.77
N HIS A 113 -10.19 -1.78 12.83
CA HIS A 113 -9.71 -0.49 12.34
C HIS A 113 -8.79 -0.66 11.14
N THR A 114 -9.30 -0.29 9.96
CA THR A 114 -8.47 -0.18 8.76
C THR A 114 -7.84 1.21 8.69
N LEU A 115 -6.52 1.27 8.79
CA LEU A 115 -5.76 2.54 8.77
C LEU A 115 -5.33 2.96 7.36
N PHE A 116 -5.37 2.04 6.40
CA PHE A 116 -4.89 2.24 5.04
C PHE A 116 -6.02 2.21 4.02
N THR A 117 -5.93 3.08 3.03
CA THR A 117 -6.78 3.05 1.84
C THR A 117 -5.92 3.07 0.59
N VAL A 118 -6.17 2.17 -0.35
CA VAL A 118 -5.34 1.97 -1.53
C VAL A 118 -6.13 2.21 -2.82
N GLY A 119 -5.56 3.03 -3.69
CA GLY A 119 -6.15 3.38 -4.98
C GLY A 119 -5.86 2.36 -6.08
N SER A 120 -6.62 2.48 -7.18
CA SER A 120 -6.33 1.79 -8.43
C SER A 120 -5.00 2.24 -9.04
N LEU A 121 -4.44 1.41 -9.91
CA LEU A 121 -3.16 1.69 -10.57
C LEU A 121 -3.30 2.71 -11.70
N LEU A 122 -2.38 3.65 -11.76
CA LEU A 122 -2.31 4.71 -12.76
C LEU A 122 -0.96 4.68 -13.49
N ALA A 123 -0.94 5.09 -14.76
CA ALA A 123 0.29 5.22 -15.54
C ALA A 123 1.19 6.37 -15.06
N VAL A 124 0.64 7.30 -14.26
CA VAL A 124 1.33 8.47 -13.73
C VAL A 124 1.14 8.54 -12.21
N PRO A 125 2.13 9.05 -11.45
CA PRO A 125 1.99 9.21 -10.01
C PRO A 125 0.90 10.23 -9.68
N VAL A 126 0.16 9.97 -8.60
CA VAL A 126 -0.81 10.96 -8.10
C VAL A 126 -0.04 12.06 -7.39
N THR A 127 -0.28 13.30 -7.78
CA THR A 127 0.27 14.51 -7.15
C THR A 127 -0.83 15.21 -6.34
N PHE A 128 -0.46 15.74 -5.19
CA PHE A 128 -1.34 16.44 -4.25
C PHE A 128 -0.77 17.82 -3.91
#